data_AF-A0A2T4B7D7-F1
#
_entry.id   AF-A0A2T4B7D7-F1
#
_cell.length_a   1.000
_cell.length_b   1.000
_cell.length_c   1.000
_cell.angle_alpha   90.00
_cell.angle_beta   90.00
_cell.angle_gamma   90.00
#
_symmetry.space_group_name_H-M   'P 1'
#
loop_
_entity.id
_entity.type
_entity.pdbx_description
1 polymer ?
#
loop_
_entity_poly.entity_id
_entity_poly.type
_entity_poly.pdbx_seq_one_letter_code
_entity_poly.pdbx_strand_id
1 'polypeptide(L)'
;MQERKLKGLIPTMLEPLVQKHRSPEALYAAFMKSVADAQAKISDFRELMTDETSTEAFARATKSREERPDGIAPWRYDNYPEWFNADKHWTK
;
A
#
# COMPACT_ATOMS: atom_id res chain seq x y z
N MET A 1 -2.26 2.11 0.12
CA MET A 1 -1.40 1.33 1.04
C MET A 1 -0.80 0.15 0.29
N GLN A 2 0.47 0.28 -0.12
CA GLN A 2 1.19 -0.69 -0.95
C GLN A 2 1.39 -2.06 -0.26
N GLU A 3 1.40 -2.08 1.08
CA GLU A 3 1.44 -3.29 1.92
C GLU A 3 0.33 -4.30 1.59
N ARG A 4 -0.84 -3.81 1.14
CA ARG A 4 -1.95 -4.68 0.71
C ARG A 4 -1.57 -5.57 -0.48
N LYS A 5 -0.60 -5.15 -1.31
CA LYS A 5 -0.09 -5.95 -2.43
C LYS A 5 0.72 -7.16 -1.96
N LEU A 6 1.25 -7.15 -0.73
CA LEU A 6 1.96 -8.29 -0.14
C LEU A 6 1.03 -9.32 0.52
N LYS A 7 -0.18 -8.92 0.94
CA LYS A 7 -1.11 -9.82 1.64
C LYS A 7 -1.55 -11.03 0.81
N GLY A 8 -1.49 -10.94 -0.53
CA GLY A 8 -1.82 -12.03 -1.44
C GLY A 8 -0.65 -12.91 -1.86
N LEU A 9 0.58 -12.63 -1.41
CA LEU A 9 1.79 -13.21 -1.99
C LEU A 9 1.90 -14.72 -1.73
N ILE A 10 1.65 -15.15 -0.49
CA ILE A 10 1.65 -16.58 -0.11
C ILE A 10 0.56 -17.36 -0.88
N PRO A 11 -0.71 -16.90 -0.91
CA PRO A 11 -1.73 -17.51 -1.75
C PRO A 11 -1.31 -17.64 -3.23
N THR A 12 -0.72 -16.59 -3.82
CA THR A 12 -0.26 -16.62 -5.21
C THR A 12 0.88 -17.61 -5.45
N MET A 13 1.81 -17.76 -4.52
CA MET A 13 2.90 -18.74 -4.63
C MET A 13 2.36 -20.18 -4.61
N LEU A 14 1.34 -20.44 -3.79
CA LEU A 14 0.76 -21.76 -3.59
C LEU A 14 -0.32 -22.12 -4.62
N GLU A 15 -0.83 -21.14 -5.37
CA GLU A 15 -1.89 -21.32 -6.37
C GLU A 15 -1.62 -22.47 -7.37
N PRO A 16 -0.39 -22.64 -7.91
CA PRO A 16 -0.09 -23.77 -8.78
C PRO A 16 -0.25 -25.13 -8.10
N LEU A 17 -0.04 -25.24 -6.78
CA LEU A 17 -0.14 -26.53 -6.06
C LEU A 17 -1.58 -27.02 -5.91
N VAL A 18 -2.56 -26.13 -6.03
CA VAL A 18 -3.99 -26.45 -5.90
C VAL A 18 -4.62 -26.84 -7.25
N GLN A 19 -3.89 -26.60 -8.36
CA GLN A 19 -4.38 -26.88 -9.72
C GLN A 19 -4.04 -28.31 -10.16
N LYS A 20 -4.92 -28.91 -10.97
CA LYS A 20 -4.63 -30.19 -11.62
C LYS A 20 -3.68 -29.96 -12.81
N HIS A 21 -2.47 -30.50 -12.71
CA HIS A 21 -1.47 -30.45 -13.78
C HIS A 21 -1.44 -31.75 -14.58
N ARG A 22 -1.07 -31.66 -15.86
CA ARG A 22 -0.93 -32.83 -16.76
C ARG A 22 0.30 -33.69 -16.44
N SER A 23 1.36 -33.10 -15.87
CA SER A 23 2.57 -33.82 -15.45
C SER A 23 3.25 -33.15 -14.24
N PRO A 24 4.12 -33.89 -13.52
CA PRO A 24 4.94 -33.32 -12.44
C PRO A 24 5.87 -32.19 -12.89
N GLU A 25 6.47 -32.26 -14.09
CA GLU A 25 7.32 -31.17 -14.58
C GLU A 25 6.52 -29.89 -14.83
N ALA A 26 5.29 -30.02 -15.35
CA ALA A 26 4.41 -28.87 -15.57
C ALA A 26 4.04 -28.19 -14.24
N LEU A 27 3.78 -28.96 -13.19
CA LEU A 27 3.53 -28.45 -11.84
C LEU A 27 4.76 -27.70 -11.31
N TYR A 28 5.95 -28.32 -11.40
CA TYR A 28 7.18 -27.73 -10.90
C TYR A 28 7.52 -26.43 -11.63
N ALA A 29 7.38 -26.39 -12.96
CA ALA A 29 7.61 -25.19 -13.75
C ALA A 29 6.63 -24.08 -13.38
N ALA A 30 5.34 -24.39 -13.21
CA ALA A 30 4.32 -23.43 -12.80
C ALA A 30 4.58 -22.88 -11.39
N PHE A 31 5.01 -23.73 -10.45
CA PHE A 31 5.39 -23.31 -9.10
C PHE A 31 6.64 -22.44 -9.09
N MET A 32 7.71 -22.82 -9.79
CA MET A 32 8.92 -22.00 -9.85
C MET A 32 8.66 -20.63 -10.46
N LYS A 33 7.75 -20.55 -11.43
CA LYS A 33 7.28 -19.28 -11.99
C LYS A 33 6.54 -18.44 -10.94
N SER A 34 5.59 -19.00 -10.20
CA SER A 34 4.86 -18.25 -9.17
C SER A 34 5.79 -17.74 -8.05
N VAL A 35 6.81 -18.53 -7.69
CA VAL A 35 7.86 -18.13 -6.75
C VAL A 35 8.68 -16.96 -7.29
N ALA A 36 9.12 -17.03 -8.55
CA ALA A 36 9.89 -15.95 -9.18
C ALA A 36 9.09 -14.65 -9.26
N ASP A 37 7.82 -14.72 -9.67
CA ASP A 37 6.91 -13.57 -9.74
C ASP A 37 6.66 -12.95 -8.34
N ALA A 38 6.56 -13.79 -7.31
CA ALA A 38 6.43 -13.35 -5.93
C ALA A 38 7.70 -12.65 -5.42
N GLN A 39 8.86 -13.17 -5.78
CA GLN A 39 10.16 -12.56 -5.45
C GLN A 39 10.32 -11.18 -6.09
N ALA A 40 9.93 -11.04 -7.36
CA ALA A 40 9.94 -9.74 -8.05
C ALA A 40 9.05 -8.71 -7.32
N LYS A 41 7.82 -9.08 -6.95
CA LYS A 41 6.90 -8.20 -6.20
C LYS A 41 7.46 -7.78 -4.83
N ILE A 42 8.20 -8.65 -4.15
CA ILE A 42 8.89 -8.29 -2.89
C ILE A 42 10.00 -7.27 -3.17
N SER A 43 10.78 -7.46 -4.24
CA SER A 43 11.84 -6.52 -4.63
C SER A 43 11.27 -5.14 -4.94
N ASP A 44 10.25 -5.07 -5.79
CA ASP A 44 9.58 -3.82 -6.16
C ASP A 44 9.03 -3.09 -4.92
N PHE A 45 8.42 -3.84 -4.00
CA PHE A 45 7.93 -3.27 -2.76
C PHE A 45 9.08 -2.74 -1.88
N ARG A 46 10.17 -3.48 -1.78
CA ARG A 46 11.34 -3.06 -1.01
C ARG A 46 11.92 -1.77 -1.57
N GLU A 47 12.16 -1.71 -2.87
CA GLU A 47 12.69 -0.53 -3.56
C GLU A 47 11.80 0.68 -3.30
N LEU A 48 10.48 0.53 -3.49
CA LEU A 48 9.52 1.61 -3.26
C LEU A 48 9.50 2.08 -1.79
N MET A 49 9.67 1.16 -0.83
CA MET A 49 9.72 1.50 0.59
C MET A 49 11.03 2.17 0.99
N THR A 50 12.13 1.88 0.29
CA THR A 50 13.44 2.51 0.50
C THR A 50 13.64 3.78 -0.32
N ASP A 51 12.71 4.10 -1.21
CA ASP A 51 12.75 5.33 -1.98
C ASP A 51 12.73 6.56 -1.05
N GLU A 52 13.49 7.58 -1.43
CA GLU A 52 13.71 8.77 -0.61
C GLU A 52 12.38 9.48 -0.33
N THR A 53 11.50 9.55 -1.34
CA THR A 53 10.18 10.18 -1.21
C THR A 53 9.26 9.43 -0.23
N SER A 54 9.29 8.09 -0.27
CA SER A 54 8.54 7.24 0.66
C SER A 54 9.07 7.41 2.08
N THR A 55 10.39 7.44 2.25
CA THR A 55 11.05 7.59 3.56
C THR A 55 10.69 8.92 4.20
N GLU A 56 10.75 10.02 3.45
CA GLU A 56 10.32 11.34 3.93
C GLU A 56 8.84 11.37 4.32
N ALA A 57 7.97 10.75 3.51
CA ALA A 57 6.54 10.67 3.79
C ALA A 57 6.27 9.91 5.10
N PHE A 58 6.95 8.77 5.31
CA PHE A 58 6.84 8.01 6.55
C PHE A 58 7.42 8.77 7.75
N ALA A 59 8.58 9.44 7.61
CA ALA A 59 9.16 10.25 8.67
C ALA A 59 8.22 11.40 9.08
N ARG A 60 7.59 12.07 8.11
CA ARG A 60 6.58 13.11 8.38
C ARG A 60 5.36 12.55 9.09
N ALA A 61 4.88 11.38 8.68
CA ALA A 61 3.75 10.72 9.33
C ALA A 61 4.06 10.29 10.78
N THR A 62 5.28 9.76 11.02
CA THR A 62 5.76 9.42 12.37
C THR A 62 5.85 10.66 13.25
N LYS A 63 6.49 11.73 12.76
CA LYS A 63 6.58 13.00 13.48
C LYS A 63 5.19 13.57 13.81
N SER A 64 4.27 13.54 12.85
CA SER A 64 2.88 13.99 13.08
C SER A 64 2.14 13.15 14.14
N ARG A 65 2.46 11.85 14.29
CA ARG A 65 1.87 10.99 15.32
C ARG A 65 2.43 11.27 16.70
N GLU A 66 3.74 11.51 16.79
CA GLU A 66 4.42 11.88 18.04
C GLU A 66 3.95 13.24 18.55
N GLU A 67 3.80 14.22 17.66
CA GLU A 67 3.34 15.57 18.01
C GLU A 67 1.84 15.62 18.34
N ARG A 68 1.06 14.66 17.87
CA ARG A 68 -0.41 14.60 18.06
C ARG A 68 -0.82 13.20 18.53
N PRO A 69 -0.53 12.84 19.79
CA PRO A 69 -0.75 11.49 20.31
C PRO A 69 -2.24 11.10 20.34
N ASP A 70 -3.13 12.07 20.54
CA ASP A 70 -4.59 11.87 20.50
C ASP A 70 -5.17 11.81 19.08
N GLY A 71 -4.30 11.90 18.06
CA GLY A 71 -4.63 11.84 16.65
C GLY A 71 -5.00 13.19 16.03
N ILE A 72 -5.53 13.13 14.81
CA ILE A 72 -6.06 14.29 14.11
C ILE A 72 -7.52 14.43 14.53
N ALA A 73 -7.85 15.52 15.24
CA ALA A 73 -9.22 15.82 15.58
C ALA A 73 -10.09 15.82 14.31
N PRO A 74 -11.20 15.06 14.29
CA PRO A 74 -12.07 15.04 13.12
C PRO A 74 -12.53 16.47 12.82
N TRP A 75 -12.52 16.80 11.53
CA TRP A 75 -12.92 18.13 11.09
C TRP A 75 -14.38 18.38 11.49
N ARG A 76 -14.64 19.51 12.14
CA ARG A 76 -15.97 19.99 12.51
C ARG A 76 -16.21 21.32 11.82
N TYR A 77 -17.34 21.44 11.14
CA TYR A 77 -17.76 22.66 10.45
C TYR A 77 -17.84 23.85 11.44
N ASP A 78 -18.23 23.58 12.69
CA ASP A 78 -18.30 24.57 13.77
C ASP A 78 -16.95 25.19 14.14
N ASN A 79 -15.84 24.47 13.97
CA ASN A 79 -14.50 24.95 14.36
C ASN A 79 -13.95 25.99 13.38
N TYR A 80 -14.55 26.13 12.19
CA TYR A 80 -14.07 26.99 11.13
C TYR A 80 -15.24 27.66 10.43
N PRO A 81 -16.03 28.54 11.06
CA PRO A 81 -17.27 29.10 10.49
C PRO A 81 -17.11 29.72 9.09
N GLU A 82 -15.92 30.19 8.74
CA GLU A 82 -15.57 30.74 7.41
C GLU A 82 -15.23 29.67 6.35
N TRP A 83 -15.32 28.38 6.68
CA TRP A 83 -15.01 27.27 5.76
C TRP A 83 -15.92 27.25 4.53
N PHE A 84 -17.15 27.74 4.70
CA PHE A 84 -18.15 27.85 3.66
C PHE A 84 -18.71 29.27 3.69
N ASN A 85 -18.42 30.03 2.65
CA ASN A 85 -18.96 31.37 2.48
C ASN A 85 -19.65 31.41 1.11
N ALA A 86 -20.98 31.33 1.14
CA ALA A 86 -21.82 31.30 -0.07
C ALA A 86 -21.71 32.60 -0.90
N ASP A 87 -21.34 33.71 -0.25
CA ASP A 87 -21.18 35.02 -0.87
C ASP A 87 -19.78 35.24 -1.47
N LYS A 88 -18.86 34.28 -1.25
CA LYS A 88 -17.51 34.36 -1.79
C LYS A 88 -17.51 33.96 -3.26
N HIS A 89 -17.62 34.96 -4.15
CA HIS A 89 -17.37 34.77 -5.56
C HIS A 89 -15.92 34.33 -5.77
N TRP A 90 -15.71 33.09 -6.22
CA TRP A 90 -14.40 32.59 -6.64
C TRP A 90 -13.97 33.33 -7.91
N THR A 91 -13.24 34.44 -7.77
CA THR A 91 -12.52 35.03 -8.89
C THR A 91 -11.39 34.08 -9.29
N LYS A 92 -11.45 33.59 -10.53
CA LYS A 92 -10.41 32.79 -11.20
C LYS A 92 -9.09 33.54 -11.29
#